data_AF-A0A2D4HSN8-F1
#
_entry.id   AF-A0A2D4HSN8-F1
#
_cell.length_a   1.000
_cell.length_b   1.000
_cell.length_c   1.000
_cell.angle_alpha   90.00
_cell.angle_beta   90.00
_cell.angle_gamma   90.00
#
_symmetry.space_group_name_H-M   'P 1'
#
loop_
_entity.id
_entity.type
_entity.pdbx_description
1 polymer ?
#
loop_
_entity_poly.entity_id
_entity_poly.type
_entity_poly.pdbx_seq_one_letter_code
_entity_poly.pdbx_strand_id
1 'polypeptide(L)'
;MEMERASYYLRFQNMVETKEEDLTDIMEKTIAITLQREKSEKINELDEVYRVYTNYARRFRLPREDHICFARKKVRNIVYKITREEPMIYKEKEITTLKQVPKRV
;
A
#
# COMPACT_ATOMS: atom_id res chain seq x y z
N MET A 1 2.27 -10.43 -19.85
CA MET A 1 3.25 -10.42 -18.74
C MET A 1 3.04 -9.27 -17.75
N GLU A 2 2.53 -8.09 -18.14
CA GLU A 2 2.29 -6.98 -17.17
C GLU A 2 1.09 -7.20 -16.23
N MET A 3 0.05 -7.91 -16.69
CA MET A 3 -1.14 -8.19 -15.87
C MET A 3 -0.82 -9.09 -14.67
N GLU A 4 0.12 -10.02 -14.82
CA GLU A 4 0.55 -10.88 -13.71
C GLU A 4 1.29 -10.08 -12.65
N ARG A 5 2.21 -9.19 -13.06
CA ARG A 5 2.92 -8.29 -12.15
C ARG A 5 1.97 -7.39 -11.39
N ALA A 6 1.04 -6.73 -12.07
CA ALA A 6 0.02 -5.88 -11.42
C ALA A 6 -0.82 -6.64 -10.39
N SER A 7 -0.95 -7.96 -10.52
CA SER A 7 -1.67 -8.79 -9.56
C SER A 7 -0.94 -8.95 -8.21
N TYR A 8 0.29 -8.48 -8.07
CA TYR A 8 1.01 -8.43 -6.80
C TYR A 8 0.95 -7.05 -6.14
N TYR A 9 0.48 -6.01 -6.85
CA TYR A 9 0.48 -4.64 -6.34
C TYR A 9 -0.87 -4.22 -5.73
N LEU A 10 -0.79 -3.46 -4.64
CA LEU A 10 -1.87 -2.59 -4.16
C LEU A 10 -1.42 -1.14 -4.15
N ARG A 11 -2.38 -0.24 -4.31
CA ARG A 11 -2.19 1.21 -4.26
C ARG A 11 -2.86 1.74 -2.99
N PHE A 12 -2.11 2.51 -2.22
CA PHE A 12 -2.57 3.17 -1.02
C PHE A 12 -2.64 4.68 -1.27
N GLN A 13 -3.80 5.27 -1.00
CA GLN A 13 -4.06 6.70 -1.17
C GLN A 13 -4.23 7.38 0.19
N ASN A 14 -4.02 8.70 0.23
CA ASN A 14 -4.18 9.54 1.43
C ASN A 14 -3.19 9.26 2.58
N MET A 15 -2.07 8.60 2.30
CA MET A 15 -0.99 8.46 3.27
C MET A 15 -0.42 9.83 3.63
N VAL A 16 -0.27 10.09 4.94
CA VAL A 16 0.33 11.33 5.43
C VAL A 16 1.82 11.32 5.13
N GLU A 17 2.28 12.27 4.32
CA GLU A 17 3.70 12.41 3.98
C GLU A 17 4.46 13.19 5.05
N THR A 18 5.46 12.56 5.64
CA THR A 18 6.47 13.22 6.48
C THR A 18 7.83 13.10 5.79
N LYS A 19 8.75 14.03 6.07
CA LYS A 19 10.04 14.11 5.37
C LYS A 19 11.08 13.08 5.82
N GLU A 20 10.86 12.46 6.99
CA GLU A 20 11.89 11.68 7.69
C GLU A 20 11.46 10.23 7.99
N GLU A 21 10.27 9.82 7.55
CA GLU A 21 9.81 8.45 7.81
C GLU A 21 10.19 7.50 6.66
N ASP A 22 10.69 6.32 7.03
CA ASP A 22 10.86 5.20 6.12
C ASP A 22 9.48 4.62 5.74
N LEU A 23 9.17 4.68 4.45
CA LEU A 23 7.90 4.19 3.89
C LEU A 23 7.71 2.70 4.16
N THR A 24 8.80 1.93 4.09
CA THR A 24 8.79 0.49 4.27
C THR A 24 8.34 0.16 5.68
N ASP A 25 8.98 0.77 6.68
CA ASP A 25 8.66 0.60 8.09
C ASP A 25 7.21 0.97 8.43
N ILE A 26 6.70 2.07 7.86
CA ILE A 26 5.31 2.50 8.10
C ILE A 26 4.35 1.46 7.55
N MET A 27 4.59 1.00 6.32
CA MET A 27 3.70 0.05 5.66
C MET A 27 3.74 -1.31 6.33
N GLU A 28 4.91 -1.79 6.72
CA GLU A 28 5.05 -3.02 7.51
C GLU A 28 4.26 -2.93 8.82
N LYS A 29 4.41 -1.83 9.56
CA LYS A 29 3.66 -1.61 10.82
C LYS A 29 2.15 -1.58 10.58
N THR A 30 1.70 -0.88 9.54
CA THR A 30 0.26 -0.70 9.23
C THR A 30 -0.37 -2.02 8.78
N ILE A 31 0.33 -2.79 7.96
CA ILE A 31 -0.13 -4.10 7.50
C ILE A 31 -0.14 -5.12 8.64
N ALA A 32 0.87 -5.11 9.52
CA ALA A 32 0.89 -5.97 10.71
C ALA A 32 -0.32 -5.73 11.62
N ILE A 33 -0.68 -4.45 11.83
CA ILE A 33 -1.88 -4.06 12.59
C ILE A 33 -3.14 -4.59 11.90
N THR A 34 -3.26 -4.43 10.59
CA THR A 34 -4.43 -4.87 9.82
C THR A 34 -4.59 -6.39 9.82
N LEU A 35 -3.48 -7.13 9.77
CA LEU A 35 -3.48 -8.59 9.83
C LEU A 35 -3.65 -9.13 11.25
N GLN A 36 -3.69 -8.26 12.27
CA GLN A 36 -3.76 -8.62 13.70
C GLN A 36 -2.67 -9.64 14.10
N ARG A 37 -1.50 -9.60 13.44
CA ARG A 37 -0.36 -10.48 13.73
C ARG A 37 0.62 -9.77 14.64
N GLU A 38 1.21 -10.50 15.59
CA GLU A 38 2.33 -9.98 16.38
C GLU A 38 3.53 -9.67 15.47
N LYS A 39 4.28 -8.60 15.80
CA LYS A 39 5.53 -8.17 15.12
C LYS A 39 6.59 -9.27 14.94
N SER A 40 6.42 -10.41 15.61
CA SER A 40 7.33 -11.56 15.68
C SER A 40 7.22 -12.50 14.47
N GLU A 41 6.09 -12.55 13.75
CA GLU A 41 6.03 -13.16 12.41
C GLU A 41 6.51 -12.12 11.37
N LYS A 42 7.82 -11.84 11.37
CA LYS A 42 8.49 -11.12 10.28
C LYS A 42 8.48 -11.99 9.02
N ILE A 43 7.33 -12.11 8.39
CA ILE A 43 7.26 -12.62 7.03
C ILE A 43 7.62 -11.41 6.18
N ASN A 44 8.70 -11.51 5.39
CA ASN A 44 9.03 -10.59 4.32
C ASN A 44 7.90 -10.63 3.26
N GLU A 45 6.73 -10.09 3.61
CA GLU A 45 5.53 -10.10 2.77
C GLU A 45 5.55 -8.98 1.75
N LEU A 46 6.34 -7.94 2.02
CA LEU A 46 6.59 -6.82 1.12
C LEU A 46 7.90 -7.06 0.38
N ASP A 47 7.85 -6.86 -0.94
CA ASP A 47 8.99 -7.02 -1.83
C ASP A 47 9.51 -5.63 -2.25
N GLU A 48 8.59 -4.77 -2.71
CA GLU A 48 8.90 -3.40 -3.13
C GLU A 48 7.86 -2.43 -2.56
N VAL A 49 8.33 -1.29 -2.04
CA VAL A 49 7.49 -0.17 -1.62
C VAL A 49 8.03 1.09 -2.27
N TYR A 50 7.20 1.79 -3.03
CA TYR A 50 7.60 3.07 -3.63
C TYR A 50 6.44 4.04 -3.70
N ARG A 51 6.79 5.33 -3.66
CA ARG A 51 5.84 6.44 -3.79
C ARG A 51 5.83 6.94 -5.22
N VAL A 52 4.64 6.98 -5.82
CA VAL A 52 4.48 7.40 -7.21
C VAL A 52 4.48 8.91 -7.33
N TYR A 53 5.44 9.43 -8.10
CA TYR A 53 5.48 10.85 -8.43
C TYR A 53 4.64 11.14 -9.67
N THR A 54 3.48 11.76 -9.48
CA THR A 54 2.67 12.27 -10.60
C THR A 54 2.71 13.80 -10.64
N ASN A 55 2.80 14.36 -11.85
CA ASN A 55 2.72 15.81 -12.06
C ASN A 55 1.40 16.40 -11.54
N TYR A 56 0.34 15.60 -11.56
CA TYR A 56 -0.95 15.96 -11.00
C TYR A 56 -0.86 16.20 -9.49
N ALA A 57 -0.37 15.23 -8.71
CA ALA A 57 -0.23 15.37 -7.27
C ALA A 57 0.62 16.59 -6.88
N ARG A 58 1.71 16.84 -7.62
CA ARG A 58 2.55 18.02 -7.44
C ARG A 58 1.80 19.33 -7.70
N ARG A 59 1.06 19.42 -8.80
CA ARG A 59 0.35 20.65 -9.21
C ARG A 59 -0.76 21.01 -8.22
N PHE A 60 -1.47 20.00 -7.72
CA PHE A 60 -2.63 20.18 -6.85
C PHE A 60 -2.32 20.03 -5.35
N ARG A 61 -1.04 19.84 -4.98
CA ARG A 61 -0.59 19.64 -3.58
C ARG A 61 -1.36 18.50 -2.89
N LEU A 62 -1.60 17.42 -3.63
CA LEU A 62 -2.28 16.23 -3.11
C LEU A 62 -1.26 15.24 -2.52
N PRO A 63 -1.66 14.44 -1.52
CA PRO A 63 -0.86 13.30 -1.07
C PRO A 63 -0.56 12.38 -2.26
N ARG A 64 0.69 11.93 -2.38
CA ARG A 64 1.08 10.96 -3.40
C ARG A 64 0.57 9.57 -3.05
N GLU A 65 0.51 8.72 -4.06
CA GLU A 65 0.10 7.33 -3.90
C GLU A 65 1.30 6.44 -3.60
N ASP A 66 1.10 5.49 -2.69
CA ASP A 66 2.09 4.47 -2.36
C ASP A 66 1.72 3.16 -3.02
N HIS A 67 2.67 2.60 -3.77
CA HIS A 67 2.54 1.33 -4.44
C HIS A 67 3.36 0.29 -3.69
N ILE A 68 2.70 -0.82 -3.38
CA ILE A 68 3.30 -1.91 -2.60
C ILE A 68 3.19 -3.19 -3.39
N CYS A 69 4.34 -3.81 -3.67
CA CYS A 69 4.44 -5.17 -4.18
C CYS A 69 4.47 -6.15 -3.01
N PHE A 70 3.57 -7.12 -3.03
CA PHE A 70 3.57 -8.21 -2.07
C PHE A 70 4.31 -9.42 -2.64
N ALA A 71 5.19 -10.04 -1.87
CA ALA A 71 5.87 -11.28 -2.25
C ALA A 71 4.87 -12.43 -2.53
N ARG A 72 3.72 -12.43 -1.85
CA ARG A 72 2.68 -13.46 -1.98
C ARG A 72 1.33 -12.86 -2.36
N LYS A 73 0.79 -13.27 -3.51
CA LYS A 73 -0.56 -12.88 -3.97
C LYS A 73 -1.69 -13.25 -2.99
N LYS A 74 -1.51 -14.32 -2.20
CA LYS A 74 -2.46 -14.72 -1.15
C LYS A 74 -2.59 -13.64 -0.07
N VAL A 75 -1.46 -13.13 0.42
CA VAL A 75 -1.41 -12.05 1.43
C VAL A 75 -2.06 -10.79 0.87
N ARG A 76 -1.67 -10.38 -0.34
CA ARG A 76 -2.27 -9.24 -1.04
C ARG A 76 -3.80 -9.30 -1.08
N ASN A 77 -4.36 -10.48 -1.39
CA ASN A 77 -5.80 -10.68 -1.45
C ASN A 77 -6.47 -10.62 -0.07
N ILE A 78 -5.82 -11.13 0.98
CA ILE A 78 -6.32 -11.06 2.35
C ILE A 78 -6.36 -9.60 2.81
N VAL A 79 -5.24 -8.89 2.67
CA VAL A 79 -5.14 -7.45 2.99
C VAL A 79 -6.23 -6.68 2.26
N TYR A 80 -6.38 -6.88 0.94
CA TYR A 80 -7.40 -6.19 0.18
C TYR A 80 -8.84 -6.47 0.67
N LYS A 81 -9.14 -7.70 1.09
CA LYS A 81 -10.47 -8.04 1.63
C LYS A 81 -10.72 -7.33 2.96
N ILE A 82 -9.76 -7.36 3.87
CA ILE A 82 -9.86 -6.69 5.19
C ILE A 82 -10.02 -5.19 4.99
N THR A 83 -9.15 -4.55 4.19
CA THR A 83 -9.21 -3.10 3.92
C THR A 83 -10.48 -2.63 3.22
N ARG A 84 -11.22 -3.55 2.60
CA ARG A 84 -12.49 -3.25 1.94
C ARG A 84 -13.65 -3.25 2.93
N GLU A 85 -13.55 -4.07 3.98
CA GLU A 85 -14.55 -4.14 5.04
C GLU A 85 -14.32 -3.05 6.08
N GLU A 86 -13.06 -2.85 6.49
CA GLU A 86 -12.65 -1.84 7.45
C GLU A 86 -11.51 -0.99 6.86
N PRO A 87 -11.73 0.32 6.65
CA PRO A 87 -10.69 1.19 6.13
C PRO A 87 -9.55 1.33 7.15
N MET A 88 -8.31 1.27 6.68
CA MET A 88 -7.14 1.51 7.53
C MET A 88 -7.12 2.98 7.95
N ILE A 89 -6.94 3.24 9.24
CA ILE A 89 -6.74 4.59 9.76
C ILE A 89 -5.27 4.77 10.12
N TYR A 90 -4.63 5.78 9.53
CA TYR A 90 -3.26 6.16 9.85
C TYR A 90 -3.20 7.67 10.11
N LYS A 91 -2.67 8.05 11.29
CA LYS A 91 -2.58 9.46 11.73
C LYS A 91 -3.91 10.20 11.52
N GLU A 92 -5.01 9.59 11.98
CA GLU A 92 -6.38 10.16 11.93
C GLU A 92 -6.96 10.34 10.51
N LYS A 93 -6.31 9.78 9.48
CA LYS A 93 -6.84 9.77 8.11
C LYS A 93 -7.14 8.35 7.64
N GLU A 94 -8.26 8.22 6.96
CA GLU A 94 -8.64 6.99 6.28
C GLU A 94 -7.80 6.81 5.01
N ILE A 95 -7.18 5.63 4.91
CA ILE A 95 -6.40 5.20 3.76
C ILE A 95 -7.30 4.38 2.85
N THR A 96 -7.40 4.82 1.60
CA THR A 96 -8.11 4.06 0.57
C THR A 96 -7.16 3.10 -0.12
N THR A 97 -7.54 1.82 -0.19
CA THR A 97 -6.76 0.77 -0.84
C THR A 97 -7.38 0.37 -2.19
N LEU A 98 -6.60 0.41 -3.26
CA LEU A 98 -7.03 0.10 -4.63
C LEU A 98 -6.17 -0.99 -5.28
N LYS A 99 -6.74 -1.70 -6.26
CA LYS A 99 -5.99 -2.64 -7.09
C LYS A 99 -5.15 -1.88 -8.13
N GLN A 100 -3.96 -2.40 -8.44
CA GLN A 100 -3.22 -1.97 -9.61
C GLN A 100 -3.87 -2.56 -10.88
N VAL A 101 -4.24 -1.69 -11.82
CA VAL A 101 -4.78 -2.08 -13.12
C VAL A 101 -3.83 -1.57 -14.21
N PRO A 102 -3.23 -2.46 -15.01
CA PRO A 102 -2.44 -2.04 -16.17
C PRO A 102 -3.30 -1.23 -17.13
N LYS A 103 -2.73 -0.19 -17.74
CA LYS A 103 -3.42 0.52 -18.82
C LYS A 103 -3.56 -0.43 -20.00
N ARG A 104 -4.76 -0.50 -20.59
CA ARG A 104 -4.93 -1.12 -21.90
C ARG A 104 -4.28 -0.19 -22.91
N VAL A 105 -3.21 -0.66 -23.54
CA VAL A 105 -2.56 -0.02 -24.70
C VAL A 105 -3.17 -0.61 -25.95
#